data_AF-A0A7J2MF15-F1
#
_entry.id   AF-A0A7J2MF15-F1
#
_cell.length_a   1.000
_cell.length_b   1.000
_cell.length_c   1.000
_cell.angle_alpha   90.00
_cell.angle_beta   90.00
_cell.angle_gamma   90.00
#
_symmetry.space_group_name_H-M   'P 1'
#
loop_
_entity.id
_entity.type
_entity.pdbx_description
1 polymer ?
#
loop_
_entity_poly.entity_id
_entity_poly.type
_entity_poly.pdbx_seq_one_letter_code
_entity_poly.pdbx_strand_id
1 'polypeptide(L)'
;AGEVVVATDDGSAGFHGRVTDLLDRGMANRCIRSCGPEPMMYALLSMLGEQQRGNAQFSLHRYIKCGLGICGACCIDPSGERACVDGPVFYGSELVDSEFGRYRRGADGVRVKV
;
A
#
# COMPACT_ATOMS: atom_id res chain seq x y z
N ALA A 1 14.92 -1.54 -20.94
CA ALA A 1 14.55 -0.46 -20.01
C ALA A 1 13.06 -0.19 -20.18
N GLY A 2 12.32 0.07 -19.10
CA GLY A 2 10.89 0.40 -19.17
C GLY A 2 10.66 1.88 -19.45
N GLU A 3 9.45 2.22 -19.87
CA GLU A 3 8.98 3.62 -19.97
C GLU A 3 8.81 4.20 -18.55
N VAL A 4 9.24 5.46 -18.36
CA VAL A 4 9.07 6.19 -17.10
C VAL A 4 8.07 7.30 -17.33
N VAL A 5 6.99 7.28 -16.56
CA VAL A 5 5.97 8.32 -16.55
C VAL A 5 6.00 9.02 -15.19
N VAL A 6 6.01 10.35 -15.21
CA VAL A 6 6.15 11.19 -14.01
C VAL A 6 4.85 11.95 -13.77
N ALA A 7 4.43 12.07 -12.51
CA ALA A 7 3.35 12.95 -12.07
C ALA A 7 3.85 13.87 -10.95
N THR A 8 3.42 15.12 -10.97
CA THR A 8 3.67 16.11 -9.93
C THR A 8 2.39 16.85 -9.57
N ASP A 9 2.18 17.09 -8.27
CA ASP A 9 0.97 17.76 -7.77
C ASP A 9 0.85 19.21 -8.26
N ASP A 10 1.95 19.86 -8.63
CA ASP A 10 2.01 21.25 -9.12
C ASP A 10 2.23 21.36 -10.64
N GLY A 11 2.39 20.22 -11.33
CA GLY A 11 2.67 20.20 -12.78
C GLY A 11 4.08 20.67 -13.15
N SER A 12 4.99 20.79 -12.19
CA SER A 12 6.38 21.18 -12.45
C SER A 12 7.14 20.19 -13.36
N ALA A 13 6.69 18.93 -13.40
CA ALA A 13 7.20 17.92 -14.31
C ALA A 13 6.15 16.85 -14.65
N GLY A 14 6.12 16.39 -15.90
CA GLY A 14 5.25 15.31 -16.34
C GLY A 14 3.76 15.66 -16.26
N PHE A 15 2.96 14.73 -15.76
CA PHE A 15 1.51 14.90 -15.57
C PHE A 15 1.21 15.74 -14.34
N HIS A 16 0.35 16.75 -14.48
CA HIS A 16 -0.13 17.55 -13.36
C HIS A 16 -1.28 16.83 -12.65
N GLY A 17 -1.01 16.32 -11.44
CA GLY A 17 -1.99 15.61 -10.62
C GLY A 17 -1.36 14.44 -9.87
N ARG A 18 -2.21 13.54 -9.34
CA ARG A 18 -1.73 12.42 -8.53
C ARG A 18 -1.25 11.28 -9.41
N VAL A 19 -0.31 10.49 -8.89
CA VAL A 19 0.15 9.27 -9.58
C VAL A 19 -0.98 8.27 -9.84
N THR A 20 -2.03 8.25 -9.01
CA THR A 20 -3.20 7.40 -9.22
C THR A 20 -4.02 7.81 -10.44
N ASP A 21 -3.94 9.08 -10.85
CA ASP A 21 -4.67 9.61 -12.01
C ASP A 21 -4.00 9.18 -13.33
N LEU A 22 -2.72 8.80 -13.29
CA LEU A 22 -2.00 8.18 -14.40
C LEU A 22 -2.37 6.71 -14.64
N LEU A 23 -2.99 6.06 -13.65
CA LEU A 23 -3.30 4.64 -13.73
C LEU A 23 -4.53 4.43 -14.62
N ASP A 24 -4.30 4.09 -15.89
CA ASP A 24 -5.35 3.76 -16.82
C ASP A 24 -6.01 2.39 -16.48
N ARG A 25 -7.29 2.24 -16.84
CA ARG A 25 -8.05 0.98 -16.68
C ARG A 25 -7.46 -0.19 -17.49
N GLY A 26 -6.53 0.08 -18.40
CA GLY A 26 -5.75 -0.89 -19.17
C GLY A 26 -4.68 -1.68 -18.40
N MET A 27 -4.65 -1.61 -17.05
CA MET A 27 -3.76 -2.44 -16.22
C MET A 27 -4.16 -3.92 -16.13
N ALA A 28 -5.13 -4.37 -16.93
CA ALA A 28 -5.46 -5.79 -17.03
C ALA A 28 -4.20 -6.58 -17.42
N ASN A 29 -3.87 -7.61 -16.64
CA ASN A 29 -2.71 -8.50 -16.81
C ASN A 29 -1.31 -7.92 -16.48
N ARG A 30 -1.20 -6.75 -15.84
CA ARG A 30 0.09 -6.22 -15.36
C ARG A 30 0.34 -6.60 -13.89
N CYS A 31 1.60 -6.91 -13.55
CA CYS A 31 2.02 -7.05 -12.16
C CYS A 31 2.20 -5.64 -11.56
N ILE A 32 1.36 -5.31 -10.59
CA ILE A 32 1.33 -4.00 -9.94
C ILE A 32 2.19 -4.07 -8.68
N ARG A 33 3.08 -3.10 -8.50
CA ARG A 33 3.90 -2.96 -7.30
C ARG A 33 3.81 -1.52 -6.85
N SER A 34 3.49 -1.30 -5.57
CA SER A 34 3.34 0.04 -5.03
C SER A 34 4.07 0.20 -3.71
N CYS A 35 4.62 1.38 -3.52
CA CYS A 35 5.19 1.87 -2.27
C CYS A 35 4.90 3.38 -2.18
N GLY A 36 4.62 3.89 -1.00
CA GLY A 36 4.30 5.30 -0.81
C GLY A 36 3.34 5.55 0.35
N PRO A 37 2.77 6.75 0.43
CA PRO A 37 1.78 7.09 1.44
C PRO A 37 0.59 6.11 1.42
N GLU A 38 0.15 5.67 2.60
CA GLU A 38 -0.94 4.70 2.71
C GLU A 38 -2.25 5.16 2.01
N PRO A 39 -2.67 6.43 2.09
CA PRO A 39 -3.83 6.90 1.33
C PRO A 39 -3.69 6.73 -0.20
N MET A 40 -2.48 6.92 -0.73
CA MET A 40 -2.19 6.75 -2.16
C MET A 40 -2.31 5.28 -2.57
N MET A 41 -1.70 4.38 -1.78
CA MET A 41 -1.76 2.95 -2.04
C MET A 41 -3.17 2.38 -1.85
N TYR A 42 -3.95 2.91 -0.88
CA TYR A 42 -5.34 2.52 -0.68
C TYR A 42 -6.25 2.98 -1.84
N ALA A 43 -6.02 4.18 -2.38
CA ALA A 43 -6.70 4.64 -3.58
C ALA A 43 -6.42 3.70 -4.77
N LEU A 44 -5.16 3.29 -4.95
CA LEU A 44 -4.79 2.28 -5.95
C LEU A 44 -5.54 0.96 -5.72
N LEU A 45 -5.52 0.40 -4.50
CA LEU A 45 -6.21 -0.85 -4.18
C LEU A 45 -7.71 -0.79 -4.52
N SER A 46 -8.34 0.35 -4.27
CA SER A 46 -9.76 0.60 -4.54
C SER A 46 -10.11 0.60 -6.04
N MET A 47 -9.13 0.89 -6.91
CA MET A 47 -9.29 0.85 -8.37
C MET A 47 -9.14 -0.55 -8.95
N LEU A 48 -8.61 -1.52 -8.19
CA LEU A 48 -8.32 -2.86 -8.68
C LEU A 48 -9.53 -3.79 -8.57
N GLY A 49 -9.76 -4.57 -9.63
CA GLY A 49 -10.66 -5.73 -9.60
C GLY A 49 -10.04 -6.93 -8.89
N GLU A 50 -10.85 -7.93 -8.55
CA GLU A 50 -10.45 -9.11 -7.76
C GLU A 50 -9.21 -9.83 -8.32
N GLN A 51 -9.21 -10.13 -9.63
CA GLN A 51 -8.08 -10.78 -10.31
C GLN A 51 -6.79 -9.94 -10.27
N GLN A 52 -6.91 -8.61 -10.29
CA GLN A 52 -5.75 -7.71 -10.20
C GLN A 52 -5.20 -7.66 -8.78
N ARG A 53 -6.07 -7.70 -7.77
CA ARG A 53 -5.66 -7.68 -6.35
C ARG A 53 -4.76 -8.86 -5.99
N GLY A 54 -5.02 -10.04 -6.55
CA GLY A 54 -4.16 -11.23 -6.36
C GLY A 54 -2.74 -11.09 -6.94
N ASN A 55 -2.53 -10.16 -7.88
CA ASN A 55 -1.22 -9.91 -8.50
C ASN A 55 -0.59 -8.58 -8.09
N ALA A 56 -1.29 -7.77 -7.30
CA ALA A 56 -0.86 -6.45 -6.88
C ALA A 56 -0.17 -6.52 -5.52
N GLN A 57 1.05 -6.00 -5.45
CA GLN A 57 1.89 -5.99 -4.26
C GLN A 57 2.00 -4.57 -3.68
N PHE A 58 1.87 -4.47 -2.36
CA PHE A 58 1.86 -3.23 -1.61
C PHE A 58 2.92 -3.31 -0.51
N SER A 59 3.93 -2.46 -0.60
CA SER A 59 4.96 -2.32 0.44
C SER A 59 4.44 -1.43 1.55
N LEU A 60 3.96 -2.02 2.63
CA LEU A 60 3.33 -1.30 3.72
C LEU A 60 4.33 -0.61 4.63
N HIS A 61 3.99 0.62 5.01
CA HIS A 61 4.68 1.35 6.06
C HIS A 61 3.88 1.18 7.36
N ARG A 62 4.48 0.49 8.33
CA ARG A 62 3.93 0.31 9.68
C ARG A 62 4.94 0.80 10.70
N TYR A 63 4.48 1.16 11.89
CA TYR A 63 5.40 1.52 12.97
C TYR A 63 6.11 0.25 13.49
N ILE A 64 7.38 0.09 13.12
CA ILE A 64 8.19 -1.04 13.55
C ILE A 64 8.92 -0.65 14.83
N LYS A 65 8.51 -1.24 15.96
CA LYS A 65 9.16 -1.03 17.26
C LYS A 65 10.31 -2.00 17.51
N CYS A 66 10.03 -3.30 17.50
CA CYS A 66 11.03 -4.32 17.85
C CYS A 66 11.84 -4.86 16.66
N GLY A 67 11.28 -4.85 15.43
CA GLY A 67 11.95 -5.41 14.25
C GLY A 67 12.15 -6.95 14.24
N LEU A 68 11.73 -7.67 15.26
CA LEU A 68 12.00 -9.11 15.45
C LEU A 68 10.73 -9.96 15.61
N GLY A 69 9.56 -9.41 15.28
CA GLY A 69 8.30 -10.15 15.29
C GLY A 69 7.62 -10.36 16.65
N ILE A 70 8.09 -9.76 17.74
CA ILE A 70 7.58 -10.07 19.10
C ILE A 70 6.50 -9.08 19.59
N CYS A 71 6.63 -7.79 19.30
CA CYS A 71 5.78 -6.77 19.93
C CYS A 71 4.41 -6.53 19.26
N GLY A 72 4.21 -6.98 18.02
CA GLY A 72 2.97 -6.75 17.28
C GLY A 72 2.69 -5.31 16.82
N ALA A 73 3.56 -4.33 17.11
CA ALA A 73 3.31 -2.93 16.73
C ALA A 73 3.10 -2.71 15.20
N CYS A 74 3.70 -3.58 14.38
CA CYS A 74 3.61 -3.55 12.93
C CYS A 74 2.67 -4.62 12.35
N CYS A 75 1.73 -5.13 13.15
CA CYS A 75 0.78 -6.14 12.68
C CYS A 75 -0.24 -5.56 11.69
N ILE A 76 -0.73 -6.43 10.82
CA ILE A 76 -1.90 -6.25 9.98
C ILE A 76 -3.08 -6.95 10.67
N ASP A 77 -4.19 -6.25 10.83
CA ASP A 77 -5.42 -6.75 11.45
C ASP A 77 -6.39 -7.22 10.33
N PRO A 78 -7.08 -8.37 10.45
CA PRO A 78 -7.06 -9.29 11.58
C PRO A 78 -6.04 -10.44 11.45
N SER A 79 -5.27 -10.52 10.36
CA SER A 79 -4.39 -11.68 10.09
C SER A 79 -3.30 -11.87 11.14
N GLY A 80 -2.87 -10.79 11.79
CA GLY A 80 -1.80 -10.78 12.79
C GLY A 80 -0.41 -10.80 12.18
N GLU A 81 -0.29 -10.80 10.86
CA GLU A 81 1.00 -10.79 10.15
C GLU A 81 1.75 -9.50 10.44
N ARG A 82 3.05 -9.60 10.68
CA ARG A 82 3.90 -8.50 11.16
C ARG A 82 4.76 -8.02 10.01
N ALA A 83 4.60 -6.76 9.62
CA ALA A 83 5.35 -6.18 8.51
C ALA A 83 6.88 -6.31 8.64
N CYS A 84 7.43 -6.43 9.86
CA CYS A 84 8.87 -6.58 10.09
C CYS A 84 9.45 -7.99 9.81
N VAL A 85 8.63 -9.04 9.80
CA VAL A 85 9.10 -10.43 9.64
C VAL A 85 8.30 -11.22 8.60
N ASP A 86 7.00 -10.96 8.51
CA ASP A 86 6.09 -11.60 7.57
C ASP A 86 5.91 -10.73 6.30
N GLY A 87 6.09 -9.41 6.42
CA GLY A 87 6.04 -8.45 5.30
C GLY A 87 7.42 -7.99 4.80
N PRO A 88 7.60 -6.70 4.40
CA PRO A 88 6.62 -5.60 4.41
C PRO A 88 5.70 -5.57 3.19
N VAL A 89 5.88 -6.49 2.25
CA VAL A 89 5.12 -6.57 1.00
C VAL A 89 3.95 -7.53 1.16
N PHE A 90 2.74 -7.03 0.93
CA PHE A 90 1.49 -7.80 1.01
C PHE A 90 0.71 -7.69 -0.31
N TYR A 91 -0.09 -8.69 -0.62
CA TYR A 91 -0.96 -8.71 -1.79
C TYR A 91 -2.23 -7.91 -1.56
N GLY A 92 -2.77 -7.31 -2.62
CA GLY A 92 -4.05 -6.58 -2.54
C GLY A 92 -5.21 -7.45 -2.07
N SER A 93 -5.17 -8.76 -2.35
CA SER A 93 -6.15 -9.73 -1.84
C SER A 93 -6.09 -9.91 -0.33
N GLU A 94 -4.93 -9.73 0.29
CA GLU A 94 -4.77 -9.78 1.75
C GLU A 94 -5.23 -8.46 2.40
N LEU A 95 -5.05 -7.35 1.69
CA LEU A 95 -5.32 -6.02 2.23
C LEU A 95 -6.77 -5.57 2.13
N VAL A 96 -7.55 -6.09 1.18
CA VAL A 96 -8.93 -5.62 0.93
C VAL A 96 -9.84 -5.76 2.16
N ASP A 97 -9.64 -6.83 2.95
CA ASP A 97 -10.42 -7.12 4.15
C ASP A 97 -9.69 -6.76 5.46
N SER A 98 -8.58 -6.02 5.36
CA SER A 98 -7.74 -5.60 6.50
C SER A 98 -8.09 -4.21 7.05
N GLU A 99 -7.28 -3.71 7.99
CA GLU A 99 -7.32 -2.32 8.44
C GLU A 99 -6.73 -1.29 7.47
N PHE A 100 -6.06 -1.77 6.41
CA PHE A 100 -5.33 -0.94 5.45
C PHE A 100 -6.17 0.22 4.90
N GLY A 101 -5.62 1.43 4.96
CA GLY A 101 -6.29 2.67 4.55
C GLY A 101 -7.35 3.21 5.53
N ARG A 102 -7.58 2.51 6.66
CA ARG A 102 -8.56 2.92 7.69
C ARG A 102 -7.85 3.43 8.95
N TYR A 103 -6.95 2.64 9.51
CA TYR A 103 -6.15 3.00 10.67
C TYR A 103 -4.80 2.28 10.67
N ARG A 104 -3.89 2.75 11.51
CA ARG A 104 -2.59 2.12 11.79
C ARG A 104 -2.24 2.29 13.27
N ARG A 105 -1.26 1.56 13.79
CA ARG A 105 -0.80 1.74 15.18
C ARG A 105 0.33 2.78 15.25
N GLY A 106 0.22 3.71 16.19
CA GLY A 106 1.22 4.71 16.52
C GLY A 106 2.38 4.15 17.35
N ALA A 107 3.30 5.02 17.77
CA ALA A 107 4.47 4.65 18.56
C ALA A 107 4.12 4.07 19.95
N ASP A 108 2.99 4.53 20.50
CA ASP A 108 2.38 4.08 21.75
C ASP A 108 1.50 2.83 21.58
N GLY A 109 1.29 2.36 20.34
CA GLY A 109 0.43 1.23 20.00
C GLY A 109 -1.06 1.60 19.84
N VAL A 110 -1.43 2.87 20.04
CA VAL A 110 -2.80 3.35 19.86
C VAL A 110 -3.15 3.37 18.37
N ARG A 111 -4.39 3.02 18.04
CA ARG A 111 -4.91 3.11 16.67
C ARG A 111 -5.10 4.58 16.29
N VAL A 112 -4.40 5.01 15.26
CA VAL A 112 -4.52 6.33 14.64
C VAL A 112 -5.12 6.18 13.25
N LYS A 113 -5.99 7.12 12.87
CA LYS A 113 -6.54 7.15 11.51
C LYS A 113 -5.42 7.36 10.49
N VAL A 114 -5.55 6.69 9.35
CA VAL A 114 -4.68 6.91 8.18
C VAL A 114 -5.01 8.25 7.53
#